data_AF-V6IW11-F1
#
_entry.id   AF-V6IW11-F1
#
_cell.length_a   1.000
_cell.length_b   1.000
_cell.length_c   1.000
_cell.angle_alpha   90.00
_cell.angle_beta   90.00
_cell.angle_gamma   90.00
#
_symmetry.space_group_name_H-M   'P 1'
#
loop_
_entity.id
_entity.type
_entity.pdbx_description
1 polymer ?
#
loop_
_entity_poly.entity_id
_entity_poly.type
_entity_poly.pdbx_seq_one_letter_code
_entity_poly.pdbx_strand_id
1 'polypeptide(L)'
;MPYSEQNMQPFLKAHFQWTSETFPHVNFNYGGEQINSDQPYALFEFVFRKASHVTEYCLLTFMIINLFMTTVMPRLLCYFCGPALAMCYAMFDEWHQTFVPGRTGHLIDAFTFDLSGMILAMVIVFLLDLYYYLFYTGSHHAQRMRASQQG
;
A
#
# COMPACT_ATOMS: atom_id res chain seq x y z
N MET A 1 -7.13 -18.00 -7.24
CA MET A 1 -7.75 -18.95 -6.28
C MET A 1 -9.21 -18.57 -6.13
N PRO A 2 -10.17 -19.50 -6.10
CA PRO A 2 -11.60 -19.19 -5.93
C PRO A 2 -11.88 -18.47 -4.59
N TYR A 3 -12.94 -17.65 -4.53
CA TYR A 3 -13.31 -16.92 -3.31
C TYR A 3 -13.47 -17.84 -2.09
N SER A 4 -14.02 -19.04 -2.30
CA SER A 4 -14.24 -20.05 -1.27
C SER A 4 -12.97 -20.48 -0.53
N GLU A 5 -11.80 -20.42 -1.20
CA GLU A 5 -10.51 -20.78 -0.61
C GLU A 5 -9.83 -19.59 0.09
N GLN A 6 -10.24 -18.36 -0.25
CA GLN A 6 -9.72 -17.13 0.34
C GLN A 6 -10.57 -16.65 1.53
N ASN A 7 -11.69 -17.32 1.79
CA ASN A 7 -12.60 -16.98 2.88
C ASN A 7 -11.97 -17.33 4.24
N MET A 8 -11.69 -16.31 5.05
CA MET A 8 -11.09 -16.48 6.37
C MET A 8 -12.11 -16.74 7.49
N GLN A 9 -13.41 -16.54 7.23
CA GLN A 9 -14.44 -16.64 8.27
C GLN A 9 -14.49 -18.01 8.97
N PRO A 10 -14.34 -19.16 8.29
CA PRO A 10 -14.33 -20.46 8.98
C PRO A 10 -13.20 -20.57 10.00
N PHE A 11 -12.01 -20.07 9.65
CA PHE A 11 -10.86 -20.04 10.54
C PHE A 11 -11.09 -19.08 11.72
N LEU A 12 -11.61 -17.89 11.45
CA LEU A 12 -11.86 -16.88 12.49
C LEU A 12 -12.93 -17.33 13.48
N LYS A 13 -14.02 -17.93 13.01
CA LYS A 13 -15.09 -18.49 13.86
C LYS A 13 -14.60 -19.65 14.72
N ALA A 14 -13.57 -20.38 14.29
CA ALA A 14 -12.98 -21.48 15.06
C ALA A 14 -12.06 -21.01 16.19
N HIS A 15 -11.39 -19.86 16.03
CA HIS A 15 -10.40 -19.36 16.99
C HIS A 15 -10.88 -18.19 17.85
N PHE A 16 -11.87 -17.44 17.36
CA PHE A 16 -12.36 -16.22 17.99
C PHE A 16 -13.88 -16.26 18.14
N GLN A 17 -14.37 -15.75 19.26
CA GLN A 17 -15.79 -15.55 19.52
C GLN A 17 -16.08 -14.05 19.52
N TRP A 18 -16.27 -13.48 18.33
CA TRP A 18 -16.63 -12.08 18.19
C TRP A 18 -18.13 -11.88 18.25
N THR A 19 -18.52 -10.79 18.90
CA THR A 19 -19.91 -10.33 19.02
C THR A 19 -20.05 -8.96 18.38
N SER A 20 -21.28 -8.51 18.13
CA SER A 20 -21.58 -7.18 17.59
C SER A 20 -21.06 -6.03 18.46
N GLU A 21 -20.79 -6.29 19.75
CA GLU A 21 -20.22 -5.34 20.72
C GLU A 21 -18.68 -5.27 20.65
N THR A 22 -18.03 -6.22 19.96
CA THR A 22 -16.55 -6.30 19.92
C THR A 22 -15.93 -5.21 19.05
N PHE A 23 -16.67 -4.71 18.05
CA PHE A 23 -16.22 -3.69 17.10
C PHE A 23 -17.10 -2.44 17.18
N PRO A 24 -16.57 -1.25 16.84
CA PRO A 24 -17.38 -0.03 16.79
C PRO A 24 -18.53 -0.20 15.79
N HIS A 25 -19.70 0.36 16.09
CA HIS A 25 -20.87 0.33 15.20
C HIS A 25 -20.61 1.20 13.97
N VAL A 26 -20.30 0.54 12.85
CA VAL A 26 -19.93 1.15 11.58
C VAL A 26 -20.81 0.51 10.51
N ASN A 27 -21.52 1.34 9.75
CA ASN A 27 -22.41 0.90 8.69
C ASN A 27 -22.11 1.71 7.43
N PHE A 28 -21.61 1.06 6.39
CA PHE A 28 -21.40 1.68 5.09
C PHE A 28 -21.69 0.72 3.94
N ASN A 29 -22.05 1.28 2.80
CA ASN A 29 -22.22 0.52 1.57
C ASN A 29 -20.90 0.53 0.79
N TYR A 30 -20.41 -0.64 0.43
CA TYR A 30 -19.22 -0.81 -0.40
C TYR A 30 -19.53 -1.74 -1.57
N GLY A 31 -19.39 -1.25 -2.81
CA GLY A 31 -19.57 -2.09 -3.99
C GLY A 31 -20.97 -2.67 -4.18
N GLY A 32 -22.00 -2.14 -3.50
CA GLY A 32 -23.37 -2.65 -3.50
C GLY A 32 -23.68 -3.60 -2.33
N GLU A 33 -22.68 -3.96 -1.53
CA GLU A 33 -22.83 -4.78 -0.32
C GLU A 33 -22.84 -3.89 0.94
N GLN A 34 -23.72 -4.18 1.90
CA GLN A 34 -23.70 -3.47 3.18
C GLN A 34 -22.70 -4.12 4.12
N ILE A 35 -21.67 -3.36 4.49
CA ILE A 35 -20.70 -3.75 5.52
C ILE A 35 -21.15 -3.11 6.82
N ASN A 36 -21.55 -3.96 7.78
CA ASN A 36 -22.03 -3.56 9.09
C ASN A 36 -21.30 -4.29 10.22
N SER A 37 -21.38 -3.73 11.42
CA SER A 37 -20.79 -4.35 12.62
C SER A 37 -21.60 -5.54 13.15
N ASP A 38 -22.80 -5.77 12.63
CA ASP A 38 -23.62 -6.95 12.95
C ASP A 38 -22.97 -8.24 12.44
N GLN A 39 -22.11 -8.14 11.42
CA GLN A 39 -21.31 -9.24 10.88
C GLN A 39 -19.82 -9.02 11.15
N PRO A 40 -19.34 -9.21 12.40
CA PRO A 40 -17.98 -8.85 12.80
C PRO A 40 -16.89 -9.60 12.00
N TYR A 41 -17.15 -10.86 11.61
CA TYR A 41 -16.21 -11.64 10.80
C TYR A 41 -16.07 -11.12 9.38
N ALA A 42 -17.17 -10.67 8.76
CA ALA A 42 -17.15 -10.11 7.41
C ALA A 42 -16.49 -8.72 7.41
N LEU A 43 -16.80 -7.90 8.41
CA LEU A 43 -16.15 -6.61 8.63
C LEU A 43 -14.62 -6.77 8.79
N PHE A 44 -14.19 -7.70 9.64
CA PHE A 44 -12.78 -7.96 9.86
C PHE A 44 -12.08 -8.47 8.59
N GLU A 45 -12.69 -9.43 7.89
CA GLU A 45 -12.14 -9.95 6.63
C GLU A 45 -12.01 -8.83 5.59
N PHE A 46 -13.02 -7.96 5.46
CA PHE A 46 -12.96 -6.79 4.61
C PHE A 46 -11.78 -5.89 4.97
N VAL A 47 -11.68 -5.45 6.23
CA VAL A 47 -10.60 -4.58 6.70
C VAL A 47 -9.23 -5.22 6.51
N PHE A 48 -9.09 -6.49 6.86
CA PHE A 48 -7.84 -7.23 6.72
C PHE A 48 -7.40 -7.33 5.26
N ARG A 49 -8.33 -7.66 4.35
CA ARG A 49 -8.04 -7.67 2.91
C ARG A 49 -7.59 -6.30 2.43
N LYS A 50 -8.31 -5.23 2.77
CA LYS A 50 -7.91 -3.87 2.37
C LYS A 50 -6.54 -3.49 2.93
N ALA A 51 -6.24 -3.84 4.19
CA ALA A 51 -4.93 -3.59 4.79
C ALA A 51 -3.80 -4.37 4.10
N SER A 52 -4.04 -5.64 3.74
CA SER A 52 -3.08 -6.45 2.99
C SER A 52 -2.76 -5.85 1.62
N HIS A 53 -3.78 -5.42 0.87
CA HIS A 53 -3.62 -4.73 -0.40
C HIS A 53 -2.77 -3.45 -0.25
N VAL A 54 -3.13 -2.56 0.69
CA VAL A 54 -2.36 -1.35 0.99
C VAL A 54 -0.88 -1.68 1.30
N THR A 55 -0.64 -2.72 2.10
CA THR A 55 0.71 -3.15 2.50
C THR A 55 1.51 -3.70 1.32
N GLU A 56 0.88 -4.53 0.49
CA GLU A 56 1.48 -5.15 -0.69
C GLU A 56 1.90 -4.09 -1.70
N TYR A 57 1.00 -3.18 -2.08
CA TYR A 57 1.31 -2.12 -3.04
C TYR A 57 2.25 -1.06 -2.47
N CYS A 58 2.24 -0.82 -1.16
CA CYS A 58 3.26 -0.01 -0.50
C CYS A 58 4.65 -0.64 -0.66
N LEU A 59 4.80 -1.92 -0.33
CA LEU A 59 6.08 -2.61 -0.42
C LEU A 59 6.56 -2.73 -1.87
N LEU A 60 5.66 -3.08 -2.79
CA LEU A 60 5.95 -3.17 -4.22
C LEU A 60 6.46 -1.82 -4.76
N THR A 61 5.74 -0.73 -4.48
CA THR A 61 6.13 0.62 -4.92
C THR A 61 7.46 1.03 -4.32
N PHE A 62 7.68 0.76 -3.03
CA PHE A 62 8.95 1.02 -2.37
C PHE A 62 10.10 0.26 -3.05
N MET A 63 9.93 -1.02 -3.36
CA MET A 63 10.97 -1.82 -4.02
C MET A 63 11.24 -1.33 -5.44
N ILE A 64 10.21 -0.99 -6.23
CA ILE A 64 10.37 -0.48 -7.60
C ILE A 64 11.09 0.87 -7.59
N ILE A 65 10.69 1.80 -6.71
CA ILE A 65 11.36 3.10 -6.60
C ILE A 65 12.84 2.90 -6.23
N ASN A 66 13.13 2.07 -5.22
CA ASN A 66 14.51 1.77 -4.83
C ASN A 66 15.31 1.13 -5.97
N LEU A 67 14.72 0.18 -6.71
CA LEU A 67 15.35 -0.40 -7.88
C LEU A 67 15.72 0.68 -8.91
N PHE A 68 14.79 1.57 -9.26
CA PHE A 68 15.09 2.67 -10.18
C PHE A 68 16.14 3.64 -9.66
N MET A 69 16.17 3.91 -8.35
CA MET A 69 17.21 4.73 -7.72
C MET A 69 18.62 4.11 -7.79
N THR A 70 18.74 2.78 -7.97
CA THR A 70 20.05 2.13 -8.21
C THR A 70 20.53 2.22 -9.66
N THR A 71 19.69 2.73 -10.57
CA THR A 71 20.02 2.88 -12.00
C THR A 71 20.52 4.29 -12.33
N VAL A 72 20.82 4.54 -13.61
CA VAL A 72 21.18 5.88 -14.12
C VAL A 72 19.97 6.82 -14.25
N MET A 73 18.77 6.39 -13.84
CA MET A 73 17.57 7.22 -13.93
C MET A 73 17.65 8.42 -12.98
N PRO A 74 17.26 9.62 -13.43
CA PRO A 74 17.17 10.77 -12.56
C PRO A 74 16.11 10.53 -11.49
N ARG A 75 16.41 10.93 -10.24
CA ARG A 75 15.56 10.68 -9.07
C ARG A 75 14.10 11.07 -9.28
N LEU A 76 13.85 12.20 -9.94
CA LEU A 76 12.49 12.67 -10.23
C LEU A 76 11.71 11.63 -11.06
N LEU A 77 12.34 11.02 -12.07
CA LEU A 77 11.70 9.97 -12.87
C LEU A 77 11.44 8.71 -12.04
N CYS A 78 12.29 8.36 -11.07
CA CYS A 78 12.03 7.22 -10.18
C CYS A 78 10.74 7.41 -9.38
N TYR A 79 10.47 8.62 -8.89
CA TYR A 79 9.23 8.95 -8.17
C TYR A 79 7.97 8.91 -9.04
N PHE A 80 8.08 9.05 -10.37
CA PHE A 80 6.95 8.93 -11.28
C PHE A 80 6.79 7.51 -11.84
N CYS A 81 7.88 6.93 -12.36
CA CYS A 81 7.86 5.63 -13.00
C CYS A 81 7.57 4.50 -12.02
N GLY A 82 8.01 4.62 -10.76
CA GLY A 82 7.79 3.57 -9.75
C GLY A 82 6.31 3.34 -9.43
N PRO A 83 5.59 4.36 -8.93
CA PRO A 83 4.15 4.27 -8.69
C PRO A 83 3.35 3.99 -9.97
N ALA A 84 3.77 4.52 -11.13
CA ALA A 84 3.10 4.22 -12.40
C ALA A 84 3.15 2.73 -12.76
N LEU A 85 4.31 2.08 -12.57
CA LEU A 85 4.46 0.65 -12.81
C LEU A 85 3.65 -0.17 -11.80
N ALA A 86 3.67 0.22 -10.51
CA ALA A 86 2.87 -0.41 -9.47
C ALA A 86 1.35 -0.29 -9.75
N MET A 87 0.91 0.86 -10.28
CA MET A 87 -0.47 1.08 -10.69
C MET A 87 -0.87 0.22 -11.89
N CYS A 88 -0.01 0.10 -12.89
CA CYS A 88 -0.25 -0.84 -14.00
C CYS A 88 -0.39 -2.28 -13.50
N TYR A 89 0.42 -2.67 -12.51
CA TYR A 89 0.33 -3.98 -11.87
C TYR A 89 -0.98 -4.15 -11.09
N ALA A 90 -1.41 -3.14 -10.33
CA ALA A 90 -2.69 -3.15 -9.60
C ALA A 90 -3.90 -3.33 -10.53
N MET A 91 -3.90 -2.59 -11.64
CA MET A 91 -4.93 -2.73 -12.66
C MET A 91 -4.92 -4.12 -13.32
N PHE A 92 -3.74 -4.71 -13.51
CA PHE A 92 -3.60 -6.06 -14.04
C PHE A 92 -4.11 -7.11 -13.05
N ASP A 93 -3.87 -6.92 -11.74
CA ASP A 93 -4.38 -7.83 -10.71
C ASP A 93 -5.91 -7.82 -10.65
N GLU A 94 -6.54 -6.63 -10.62
CA GLU A 94 -8.00 -6.52 -10.67
C GLU A 94 -8.58 -7.12 -11.95
N TRP A 95 -7.94 -6.89 -13.10
CA TRP A 95 -8.32 -7.53 -14.35
C TRP A 95 -8.19 -9.05 -14.27
N HIS A 96 -7.12 -9.57 -13.68
CA HIS A 96 -6.94 -11.00 -13.47
C HIS A 96 -8.02 -11.60 -12.57
N GLN A 97 -8.42 -10.88 -11.51
CA GLN A 97 -9.49 -11.28 -10.60
C GLN A 97 -10.84 -11.41 -11.31
N THR A 98 -11.11 -10.63 -12.37
CA THR A 98 -12.36 -10.76 -13.15
C THR A 98 -12.53 -12.12 -13.86
N PHE A 99 -11.44 -12.83 -14.10
CA PHE A 99 -11.49 -14.18 -14.70
C PHE A 99 -11.76 -15.27 -13.67
N VAL A 100 -11.76 -14.95 -12.37
CA VAL A 100 -11.99 -15.91 -11.29
C VAL A 100 -13.49 -15.91 -10.92
N PRO A 101 -14.18 -17.05 -11.04
CA PRO A 101 -15.59 -17.14 -10.67
C PRO A 101 -15.81 -16.79 -9.19
N GLY A 102 -16.80 -15.94 -8.90
CA GLY A 102 -17.16 -15.53 -7.55
C GLY A 102 -16.31 -14.40 -6.97
N ARG A 103 -15.44 -13.77 -7.77
CA ARG A 103 -14.75 -12.51 -7.43
C ARG A 103 -15.31 -11.38 -8.30
N THR A 104 -15.69 -10.27 -7.68
CA THR A 104 -15.95 -9.01 -8.37
C THR A 104 -14.69 -8.18 -8.27
N GLY A 105 -13.97 -8.04 -9.38
CA GLY A 105 -12.91 -7.04 -9.48
C GLY A 105 -13.55 -5.66 -9.35
N HIS A 106 -13.13 -4.88 -8.38
CA HIS A 106 -13.58 -3.51 -8.20
C HIS A 106 -12.41 -2.62 -8.55
N LEU A 107 -12.41 -2.04 -9.76
CA LEU A 107 -11.38 -1.07 -10.15
C LEU A 107 -11.24 0.07 -9.12
N ILE A 108 -12.32 0.40 -8.39
CA ILE A 108 -12.31 1.33 -7.27
C ILE A 108 -11.31 0.92 -6.18
N ASP A 109 -11.13 -0.38 -5.93
CA ASP A 109 -10.17 -0.91 -4.95
C ASP A 109 -8.73 -0.49 -5.32
N ALA A 110 -8.35 -0.68 -6.59
CA ALA A 110 -7.04 -0.28 -7.10
C ALA A 110 -6.78 1.23 -7.02
N PHE A 111 -7.79 2.04 -7.36
CA PHE A 111 -7.64 3.50 -7.31
C PHE A 111 -7.70 4.10 -5.89
N THR A 112 -8.25 3.38 -4.92
CA THR A 112 -8.43 3.91 -3.55
C THR A 112 -7.41 3.32 -2.58
N PHE A 113 -7.46 2.01 -2.35
CA PHE A 113 -6.62 1.34 -1.37
C PHE A 113 -5.21 1.14 -1.89
N ASP A 114 -5.05 0.60 -3.10
CA ASP A 114 -3.71 0.32 -3.64
C ASP A 114 -2.95 1.64 -3.85
N LEU A 115 -3.61 2.66 -4.42
CA LEU A 115 -3.04 4.00 -4.54
C LEU A 115 -2.64 4.60 -3.18
N SER A 116 -3.41 4.39 -2.12
CA SER A 116 -3.02 4.85 -0.78
C SER A 116 -1.74 4.19 -0.27
N GLY A 117 -1.54 2.90 -0.58
CA GLY A 117 -0.29 2.19 -0.31
C GLY A 117 0.88 2.76 -1.11
N MET A 118 0.66 3.07 -2.40
CA MET A 118 1.69 3.69 -3.25
C MET A 118 2.11 5.07 -2.73
N ILE A 119 1.14 5.90 -2.32
CA ILE A 119 1.40 7.23 -1.72
C ILE A 119 2.20 7.07 -0.42
N LEU A 120 1.83 6.12 0.44
CA LEU A 120 2.56 5.85 1.67
C LEU A 120 4.03 5.50 1.38
N ALA A 121 4.29 4.64 0.38
CA ALA A 121 5.64 4.31 -0.05
C ALA A 121 6.42 5.55 -0.54
N MET A 122 5.78 6.42 -1.33
CA MET A 122 6.41 7.66 -1.80
C MET A 122 6.79 8.59 -0.65
N VAL A 123 5.91 8.73 0.36
CA VAL A 123 6.19 9.53 1.56
C VAL A 123 7.38 8.95 2.32
N ILE A 124 7.44 7.63 2.50
CA ILE A 124 8.57 6.96 3.16
C ILE A 124 9.88 7.24 2.43
N VAL A 125 9.93 7.03 1.11
CA VAL A 125 11.14 7.28 0.32
C VAL A 125 11.54 8.76 0.37
N PHE A 126 10.58 9.67 0.29
CA PHE A 126 10.83 11.11 0.40
C PHE A 126 11.43 11.49 1.76
N LEU A 127 10.91 10.94 2.87
CA LEU A 127 11.43 11.19 4.21
C LEU A 127 12.84 10.63 4.38
N LEU A 128 13.14 9.46 3.80
CA LEU A 128 14.48 8.88 3.79
C LEU A 128 15.47 9.73 2.99
N ASP A 129 15.06 10.23 1.83
CA ASP A 129 15.85 11.15 1.02
C ASP A 129 16.10 12.48 1.76
N LEU A 130 15.08 13.02 2.43
CA LEU A 130 15.20 14.23 3.24
C LEU A 130 16.15 14.02 4.43
N TYR A 131 16.03 12.89 5.12
CA TYR A 131 16.93 12.51 6.20
C TYR A 131 18.38 12.42 5.70
N TYR A 132 18.61 11.72 4.59
CA TYR A 132 19.94 11.63 3.99
C TYR A 132 20.47 13.01 3.59
N TYR A 133 19.62 13.84 2.97
CA TYR A 133 20.01 15.18 2.55
C TYR A 133 20.43 16.06 3.73
N LEU A 134 19.62 16.06 4.80
CA LEU A 134 19.84 16.87 5.99
C LEU A 134 21.10 16.44 6.77
N PHE A 135 21.30 15.13 6.98
CA PHE A 135 22.37 14.63 7.85
C PHE A 135 23.69 14.36 7.11
N TYR A 136 23.66 13.88 5.86
CA TYR A 136 24.88 13.51 5.13
C TYR A 136 25.42 14.63 4.23
N THR A 137 24.56 15.35 3.50
CA THR A 137 25.04 16.43 2.60
C THR A 137 25.30 17.74 3.35
N GLY A 138 24.53 18.05 4.40
CA GLY A 138 24.73 19.26 5.21
C GLY A 138 26.09 19.31 5.93
N SER A 139 26.60 18.16 6.38
CA SER A 139 27.89 18.06 7.08
C SER A 139 29.09 18.23 6.14
N HIS A 140 29.04 17.66 4.93
CA HIS A 140 30.11 17.79 3.93
C HIS A 140 30.20 19.18 3.30
N HIS A 141 29.08 19.89 3.12
CA HIS A 141 29.10 21.26 2.57
C HIS A 141 29.73 22.25 3.56
N ALA A 142 29.41 22.13 4.85
CA ALA A 142 30.03 22.94 5.91
C ALA A 142 31.55 22.68 6.03
N GLN A 143 32.00 21.44 5.87
CA GLN A 143 33.43 21.09 5.87
C GLN A 143 34.18 21.64 4.65
N ARG A 144 33.59 21.59 3.45
CA ARG A 144 34.20 22.15 2.23
C ARG A 144 34.35 23.67 2.29
N MET A 145 33.35 24.39 2.80
CA MET A 145 33.41 25.85 2.96
C MET A 145 34.48 26.29 3.98
N ARG A 146 34.70 25.50 5.04
CA ARG A 146 35.78 25.74 6.01
C ARG A 146 37.16 25.46 5.42
N ALA A 147 37.29 24.43 4.59
CA ALA A 147 38.55 24.12 3.91
C ALA A 147 38.95 25.16 2.86
N SER A 148 37.99 25.78 2.17
CA SER A 148 38.26 26.85 1.19
C SER A 148 38.56 28.22 1.79
N GLN A 149 38.28 28.44 3.08
CA GLN A 149 38.62 29.69 3.79
C GLN A 149 39.98 29.64 4.49
N GLN A 150 40.64 28.46 4.52
CA GLN A 150 41.93 28.24 5.20
C GLN A 150 43.10 28.04 4.22
N GLY A 151 42.89 28.17 2.91
CA GLY A 151 43.93 28.17 1.88
C GLY A 151 43.96 29.49 1.13
#